data_AF-A0A3M1Z6F8-F1
#
_entry.id   AF-A0A3M1Z6F8-F1
#
_cell.length_a   1.000
_cell.length_b   1.000
_cell.length_c   1.000
_cell.angle_alpha   90.00
_cell.angle_beta   90.00
_cell.angle_gamma   90.00
#
_symmetry.space_group_name_H-M   'P 1'
#
loop_
_entity.id
_entity.type
_entity.pdbx_description
1 polymer ?
#
loop_
_entity_poly.entity_id
_entity_poly.type
_entity_poly.pdbx_seq_one_letter_code
_entity_poly.pdbx_strand_id
1 'polypeptide(L)'
;MPHRYSLWRVLFALWAMMRPLIMLSVILVFVAGLVIALANGAPFTLSRVMWGGVGLLLVVASIHYVNEYADYETDALTQRTL
;
A
#
# COMPACT_ATOMS: atom_id res chain seq x y z
N MET A 1 14.76 -28.52 1.80
CA MET A 1 15.99 -27.70 1.82
C MET A 1 15.59 -26.29 2.24
N PRO A 2 16.18 -25.66 3.28
CA PRO A 2 15.81 -24.29 3.60
C PRO A 2 16.40 -23.37 2.53
N HIS A 3 15.57 -22.87 1.62
CA HIS A 3 15.97 -21.78 0.73
C HIS A 3 16.23 -20.54 1.58
N ARG A 4 17.52 -20.26 1.84
CA ARG A 4 17.94 -18.97 2.41
C ARG A 4 17.77 -17.90 1.33
N TYR A 5 16.58 -17.31 1.26
CA TYR A 5 16.37 -16.11 0.46
C TYR A 5 17.22 -14.97 1.05
N SER A 6 17.84 -14.15 0.19
CA SER A 6 18.51 -12.94 0.68
C SER A 6 17.47 -11.97 1.24
N LEU A 7 17.82 -11.27 2.32
CA LEU A 7 16.95 -10.24 2.93
C LEU A 7 16.41 -9.28 1.86
N TRP A 8 17.26 -8.85 0.93
CA TRP A 8 16.88 -7.97 -0.17
C TRP A 8 15.79 -8.54 -1.08
N ARG A 9 15.82 -9.84 -1.39
CA ARG A 9 14.75 -10.47 -2.19
C ARG A 9 13.43 -10.46 -1.46
N VAL A 10 13.44 -10.72 -0.15
CA VAL A 10 12.24 -10.68 0.69
C VAL A 10 11.67 -9.26 0.76
N LEU A 11 12.52 -8.27 1.03
CA LEU A 11 12.10 -6.86 1.07
C LEU A 11 11.54 -6.39 -0.28
N PHE A 12 12.19 -6.75 -1.38
CA PHE A 12 11.72 -6.42 -2.72
C PHE A 12 10.37 -7.08 -3.04
N ALA A 13 10.19 -8.36 -2.67
CA ALA A 13 8.93 -9.06 -2.86
C ALA A 13 7.80 -8.40 -2.05
N LEU A 14 8.04 -8.08 -0.78
CA LEU A 14 7.10 -7.37 0.07
C LEU A 14 6.71 -6.00 -0.51
N TRP A 15 7.68 -5.26 -1.05
CA TRP A 15 7.42 -3.99 -1.73
C TRP A 15 6.59 -4.18 -3.01
N ALA A 16 6.94 -5.15 -3.85
CA ALA A 16 6.25 -5.41 -5.11
C ALA A 16 4.79 -5.85 -4.86
N MET A 17 4.54 -6.70 -3.86
CA MET A 17 3.21 -7.18 -3.49
C MET A 17 2.31 -6.06 -2.95
N MET A 18 2.86 -4.97 -2.40
CA MET A 18 2.06 -3.79 -2.01
C MET A 18 1.47 -3.02 -3.20
N ARG A 19 1.82 -3.39 -4.44
CA ARG A 19 1.38 -2.72 -5.68
C ARG A 19 1.67 -1.21 -5.64
N PRO A 20 2.94 -0.79 -5.69
CA PRO A 20 3.36 0.60 -5.47
C PRO A 20 2.63 1.64 -6.33
N LEU A 21 2.26 1.29 -7.56
CA LEU A 21 1.50 2.20 -8.42
C LEU A 21 0.08 2.46 -7.88
N ILE A 22 -0.58 1.44 -7.33
CA ILE A 22 -1.90 1.57 -6.71
C ILE A 22 -1.80 2.34 -5.38
N MET A 23 -0.72 2.15 -4.63
CA MET A 23 -0.43 2.96 -3.43
C MET A 23 -0.43 4.47 -3.74
N LEU A 24 0.13 4.88 -4.89
CA LEU A 24 0.11 6.29 -5.32
C LEU A 24 -1.31 6.80 -5.54
N SER A 25 -2.20 5.99 -6.11
CA SER A 25 -3.62 6.35 -6.27
C SER A 25 -4.31 6.56 -4.92
N VAL A 26 -4.01 5.73 -3.92
CA VAL A 26 -4.54 5.90 -2.56
C VAL A 26 -4.02 7.18 -1.90
N ILE A 27 -2.73 7.49 -2.07
CA ILE A 27 -2.14 8.75 -1.59
C ILE A 27 -2.84 9.95 -2.23
N LEU A 28 -3.16 9.88 -3.52
CA LEU A 28 -3.87 10.95 -4.21
C LEU A 28 -5.25 11.22 -3.58
N VAL A 29 -6.01 10.16 -3.27
CA VAL A 29 -7.31 10.29 -2.60
C VAL A 29 -7.16 10.84 -1.17
N PHE A 30 -6.14 10.41 -0.44
CA PHE A 30 -5.82 10.94 0.88
C PHE A 30 -5.51 12.45 0.83
N VAL A 31 -4.71 12.88 -0.14
CA VAL A 31 -4.39 14.30 -0.36
C VAL A 31 -5.64 15.08 -0.74
N ALA A 32 -6.52 14.54 -1.59
CA ALA A 32 -7.79 15.19 -1.92
C ALA A 32 -8.66 15.41 -0.66
N GLY A 33 -8.78 14.39 0.20
CA GLY A 33 -9.47 14.52 1.48
C GLY A 33 -8.85 15.56 2.41
N LEU A 34 -7.52 15.63 2.47
CA LEU A 34 -6.80 16.66 3.21
C LEU A 34 -7.12 18.07 2.68
N VAL A 35 -7.08 18.27 1.36
CA VAL A 35 -7.41 19.57 0.73
C VAL A 35 -8.85 19.98 1.04
N ILE A 36 -9.81 19.05 0.96
CA ILE A 36 -11.21 19.30 1.30
C ILE A 36 -11.33 19.73 2.78
N ALA A 37 -10.67 19.03 3.71
CA ALA A 37 -10.71 19.37 5.12
C ALA A 37 -10.16 20.78 5.39
N LEU A 38 -9.03 21.14 4.76
CA LEU A 38 -8.41 22.47 4.88
C LEU A 38 -9.31 23.56 4.31
N ALA A 39 -9.95 23.31 3.16
CA ALA A 39 -10.91 24.24 2.56
C ALA A 39 -12.14 24.49 3.46
N ASN A 40 -12.49 23.54 4.33
CA ASN A 40 -13.55 23.67 5.33
C ASN A 40 -13.07 24.22 6.69
N GLY A 41 -11.85 24.77 6.75
CA GLY A 41 -11.32 25.43 7.95
C GLY A 41 -10.73 24.49 9.00
N ALA A 42 -10.47 23.22 8.66
CA ALA A 42 -9.79 22.32 9.59
C ALA A 42 -8.34 22.80 9.84
N PRO A 43 -7.83 22.70 11.09
CA PRO A 43 -6.46 23.09 11.40
C PRO A 43 -5.47 22.12 10.76
N PHE A 44 -4.42 22.65 10.14
CA PHE A 44 -3.31 21.84 9.64
C PHE A 44 -2.38 21.43 10.79
N THR A 45 -2.06 20.14 10.85
CA THR A 45 -1.04 19.63 11.78
C THR A 45 -0.25 18.55 11.05
N LEU A 46 1.04 18.80 10.80
CA LEU A 46 1.90 17.87 10.06
C LEU A 46 1.90 16.47 10.69
N SER A 47 1.96 16.39 12.03
CA SER A 47 1.95 15.10 12.72
C SER A 47 0.66 14.31 12.48
N ARG A 48 -0.51 14.96 12.44
CA ARG A 48 -1.80 14.29 12.13
C ARG A 48 -1.84 13.78 10.70
N VAL A 49 -1.34 14.56 9.75
CA VAL A 49 -1.26 14.15 8.34
C VAL A 49 -0.32 12.95 8.18
N MET A 50 0.86 13.00 8.80
CA MET A 50 1.83 11.91 8.75
C MET A 50 1.29 10.63 9.38
N TRP A 51 0.72 10.69 10.58
CA TRP A 51 0.15 9.51 11.23
C TRP A 51 -1.07 8.94 10.50
N GLY A 52 -1.94 9.80 9.98
CA GLY A 52 -3.06 9.37 9.15
C GLY A 52 -2.60 8.70 7.86
N GLY A 53 -1.60 9.27 7.18
CA GLY A 53 -1.00 8.72 5.97
C GLY A 53 -0.32 7.37 6.22
N VAL A 54 0.51 7.26 7.27
CA VAL A 54 1.15 6.00 7.67
C VAL A 54 0.09 4.94 7.99
N GLY A 55 -0.94 5.28 8.77
CA GLY A 55 -2.03 4.37 9.09
C GLY A 55 -2.75 3.86 7.84
N LEU A 56 -3.07 4.77 6.91
CA LEU A 56 -3.70 4.41 5.64
C LEU A 56 -2.82 3.48 4.80
N LEU A 57 -1.53 3.79 4.67
CA LEU A 57 -0.60 2.96 3.89
C LEU A 57 -0.44 1.57 4.49
N LEU A 58 -0.41 1.44 5.81
CA LEU A 58 -0.35 0.13 6.48
C LEU A 58 -1.63 -0.70 6.25
N VAL A 59 -2.80 -0.07 6.29
CA VAL A 59 -4.08 -0.75 5.99
C VAL A 59 -4.13 -1.21 4.53
N VAL A 60 -3.71 -0.37 3.59
CA VAL A 60 -3.75 -0.77 2.17
C VAL A 60 -2.69 -1.81 1.86
N ALA A 61 -1.50 -1.74 2.49
CA ALA A 61 -0.49 -2.79 2.41
C ALA A 61 -1.05 -4.14 2.91
N SER A 62 -1.76 -4.14 4.05
CA SER A 62 -2.36 -5.38 4.59
C SER A 62 -3.41 -5.97 3.65
N ILE A 63 -4.25 -5.14 3.03
CA ILE A 63 -5.22 -5.58 2.01
C ILE A 63 -4.50 -6.27 0.86
N HIS A 64 -3.44 -5.66 0.31
CA HIS A 64 -2.71 -6.25 -0.81
C HIS A 64 -1.99 -7.56 -0.43
N TYR A 65 -1.47 -7.67 0.79
CA TYR A 65 -0.88 -8.92 1.27
C TYR A 65 -1.92 -10.02 1.48
N VAL A 66 -3.08 -9.68 2.03
CA VAL A 66 -4.19 -10.63 2.16
C VAL A 66 -4.67 -11.09 0.78
N ASN A 67 -4.75 -10.18 -0.20
CA ASN A 67 -5.10 -10.55 -1.56
C ASN A 67 -4.07 -11.49 -2.18
N GLU A 68 -2.77 -11.24 -2.05
CA GLU A 68 -1.75 -12.16 -2.60
C GLU A 68 -1.82 -13.55 -1.95
N TYR A 69 -2.19 -13.63 -0.67
CA TYR A 69 -2.43 -14.91 -0.01
C TYR A 69 -3.68 -15.61 -0.55
N ALA A 70 -4.80 -14.89 -0.64
CA ALA A 70 -6.08 -15.45 -1.08
C ALA A 70 -6.07 -15.85 -2.56
N ASP A 71 -5.39 -15.06 -3.40
CA ASP A 71 -5.36 -15.23 -4.85
C ASP A 71 -4.19 -16.11 -5.31
N TYR A 72 -3.42 -16.72 -4.40
CA TYR A 72 -2.22 -17.49 -4.73
C TYR A 72 -2.44 -18.52 -5.85
N GLU A 73 -3.50 -19.32 -5.74
CA GLU A 73 -3.82 -20.36 -6.74
C GLU A 73 -4.34 -19.75 -8.05
N THR A 74 -5.16 -18.70 -7.98
CA THR A 74 -5.71 -18.04 -9.17
C THR A 74 -4.66 -17.25 -9.94
N ASP A 75 -3.71 -16.62 -9.26
CA ASP A 75 -2.59 -15.92 -9.87
C ASP A 75 -1.66 -16.90 -10.59
N ALA A 76 -1.53 -18.13 -10.11
CA ALA A 76 -0.78 -19.19 -10.81
C ALA A 76 -1.41 -19.63 -12.14
N LEU A 77 -2.72 -19.39 -12.32
CA LEU A 77 -3.46 -19.73 -13.54
C LEU A 77 -3.56 -18.58 -14.53
N THR A 78 -3.05 -17.39 -14.17
CA THR A 78 -3.15 -16.19 -14.99
C THR A 78 -1.77 -15.63 -15.34
N GLN A 79 -1.74 -14.77 -16.36
CA GLN A 79 -0.56 -13.96 -16.65
C GLN A 79 -0.86 -12.54 -16.20
N ARG A 80 0.06 -11.94 -15.43
CA ARG A 80 -0.05 -10.54 -15.04
C ARG A 80 -0.13 -9.68 -16.28
N THR A 81 -1.25 -8.97 -16.44
CA THR A 81 -1.37 -7.87 -17.38
C THR A 81 -0.61 -6.66 -16.84
N LEU A 82 -0.13 -5.80 -17.75
CA LEU A 82 0.58 -4.57 -17.41
C LEU A 82 -0.22 -3.66 -16.46
#